data_AF-A0A929PLZ7-F1
#
_entry.id   AF-A0A929PLZ7-F1
#
_cell.length_a   1.000
_cell.length_b   1.000
_cell.length_c   1.000
_cell.angle_alpha   90.00
_cell.angle_beta   90.00
_cell.angle_gamma   90.00
#
_symmetry.space_group_name_H-M   'P 1'
#
loop_
_entity.id
_entity.type
_entity.pdbx_description
1 polymer ?
#
loop_
_entity_poly.entity_id
_entity_poly.type
_entity_poly.pdbx_seq_one_letter_code
_entity_poly.pdbx_strand_id
1 'polypeptide(L)'
;MEHPMIFVRIATMNDIKYADEIVQEIEASAILRGSGISKRTPASIAEKMRADKAVVAVTAAGEWAGFAYLEVWEGGAFVSNSGLIVAPRFRNAGVAKAIKERIFKMSRRLYPDAKVFSITSGTAVMKMNSRLGFQPVGFEEITQDDIFWAGCKSCVNYDILQGKKKCNCLCTAMLFDPQTAVVSPENSAVLTEQGYKSQLVSNNY
;
A
#
# COMPACT_ATOMS: atom_id res chain seq x y z
N MET A 1 16.61 11.55 -21.28
CA MET A 1 16.43 12.22 -19.98
C MET A 1 16.73 11.18 -18.92
N GLU A 2 17.76 11.41 -18.10
CA GLU A 2 18.04 10.54 -16.96
C GLU A 2 16.83 10.55 -16.01
N HIS A 3 16.34 9.36 -15.67
CA HIS A 3 15.36 9.27 -14.59
C HIS A 3 16.09 9.53 -13.27
N PRO A 4 15.60 10.45 -12.43
CA PRO A 4 16.25 10.71 -11.15
C PRO A 4 16.30 9.42 -10.33
N MET A 5 17.42 9.19 -9.65
CA MET A 5 17.57 8.06 -8.74
C MET A 5 16.56 8.19 -7.59
N ILE A 6 15.68 7.19 -7.44
CA ILE A 6 14.60 7.15 -6.45
C ILE A 6 14.85 6.03 -5.44
N PHE A 7 14.92 6.40 -4.17
CA PHE A 7 15.08 5.48 -3.05
C PHE A 7 13.72 5.11 -2.46
N VAL A 8 13.37 3.82 -2.51
CA VAL A 8 12.16 3.28 -1.87
C VAL A 8 12.53 2.57 -0.58
N ARG A 9 12.15 3.14 0.56
CA ARG A 9 12.58 2.68 1.89
C ARG A 9 11.46 2.81 2.93
N ILE A 10 11.69 2.21 4.10
CA ILE A 10 10.84 2.48 5.26
C ILE A 10 10.97 3.98 5.59
N ALA A 11 9.84 4.61 5.86
CA ALA A 11 9.80 6.01 6.25
C ALA A 11 10.41 6.18 7.64
N THR A 12 11.06 7.32 7.84
CA THR A 12 11.65 7.75 9.11
C THR A 12 10.91 8.99 9.60
N MET A 13 11.20 9.44 10.82
CA MET A 13 10.62 10.69 11.34
C MET A 13 10.93 11.92 10.46
N ASN A 14 12.06 11.93 9.75
CA ASN A 14 12.42 13.04 8.85
C ASN A 14 11.51 13.13 7.62
N ASP A 15 10.77 12.07 7.29
CA ASP A 15 9.85 12.04 6.15
C ASP A 15 8.47 12.61 6.49
N ILE A 16 8.20 12.92 7.77
CA ILE A 16 6.94 13.55 8.22
C ILE A 16 6.68 14.87 7.50
N LYS A 17 7.74 15.56 7.08
CA LYS A 17 7.65 16.79 6.27
C LYS A 17 6.86 16.62 4.96
N TYR A 18 6.69 15.39 4.45
CA TYR A 18 5.92 15.10 3.25
C TYR A 18 4.43 14.80 3.53
N ALA A 19 4.00 14.78 4.80
CA ALA A 19 2.66 14.33 5.17
C ALA A 19 1.54 15.16 4.50
N ASP A 20 1.70 16.49 4.45
CA ASP A 20 0.74 17.38 3.78
C ASP A 20 0.69 17.10 2.27
N GLU A 21 1.86 17.00 1.61
CA GLU A 21 1.96 16.70 0.18
C GLU A 21 1.31 15.35 -0.17
N ILE A 22 1.54 14.33 0.65
CA ILE A 22 0.92 13.00 0.51
C ILE A 22 -0.60 13.09 0.58
N VAL A 23 -1.15 13.79 1.58
CA VAL A 23 -2.60 13.91 1.77
C VAL A 23 -3.25 14.67 0.61
N GLN A 24 -2.64 15.77 0.19
CA GLN A 24 -3.11 16.56 -0.95
C GLN A 24 -3.13 15.73 -2.24
N GLU A 25 -2.06 14.97 -2.51
CA GLU A 25 -2.00 14.14 -3.72
C GLU A 25 -2.99 12.98 -3.69
N ILE A 26 -3.24 12.37 -2.52
CA ILE A 26 -4.28 11.34 -2.34
C ILE A 26 -5.65 11.88 -2.73
N GLU A 27 -5.99 13.09 -2.28
CA GLU A 27 -7.27 13.74 -2.58
C GLU A 27 -7.35 14.17 -4.05
N ALA A 28 -6.34 14.87 -4.55
CA ALA A 28 -6.28 15.34 -5.94
C ALA A 28 -6.38 14.18 -6.94
N SER A 29 -5.64 13.08 -6.71
CA SER A 29 -5.71 11.89 -7.55
C SER A 29 -7.06 11.18 -7.53
N ALA A 30 -7.82 11.26 -6.42
CA ALA A 30 -9.14 10.67 -6.35
C ALA A 30 -10.16 11.49 -7.14
N ILE A 31 -10.10 12.83 -7.01
CA ILE A 31 -10.92 13.77 -7.78
C ILE A 31 -10.69 13.59 -9.28
N LEU A 32 -9.43 13.57 -9.73
CA LEU A 32 -9.09 13.42 -11.15
C LEU A 32 -9.58 12.10 -11.76
N ARG A 33 -9.68 11.03 -10.96
CA ARG A 33 -10.17 9.72 -11.42
C ARG A 33 -11.69 9.59 -11.33
N GLY A 34 -12.39 10.59 -10.79
CA GLY A 34 -13.82 10.47 -10.47
C GLY A 34 -14.10 9.33 -9.49
N SER A 35 -13.12 8.93 -8.70
CA SER A 35 -13.18 7.75 -7.84
C SER A 35 -13.27 8.16 -6.38
N GLY A 36 -14.05 7.44 -5.58
CA GLY A 36 -14.04 7.62 -4.14
C GLY A 36 -12.72 7.19 -3.50
N ILE A 37 -12.25 7.96 -2.52
CA ILE A 37 -11.14 7.59 -1.64
C ILE A 37 -11.46 8.00 -0.22
N SER A 38 -11.10 7.16 0.76
CA SER A 38 -11.08 7.59 2.15
C SER A 38 -10.05 8.69 2.34
N LYS A 39 -10.44 9.79 2.97
CA LYS A 39 -9.54 10.90 3.31
C LYS A 39 -8.59 10.51 4.44
N ARG A 40 -7.44 11.17 4.49
CA ARG A 40 -6.42 11.02 5.55
C ARG A 40 -6.06 12.41 6.05
N THR A 41 -5.50 12.49 7.25
CA THR A 41 -4.96 13.73 7.79
C THR A 41 -3.44 13.66 7.80
N PRO A 42 -2.74 14.79 7.73
CA PRO A 42 -1.28 14.81 7.86
C PRO A 42 -0.84 14.16 9.19
N ALA A 43 -1.60 14.38 10.26
CA ALA A 43 -1.36 13.75 11.56
C ALA A 43 -1.42 12.22 11.51
N SER A 44 -2.42 11.63 10.84
CA SER A 44 -2.53 10.18 10.74
C SER A 44 -1.42 9.58 9.86
N ILE A 45 -1.01 10.27 8.79
CA ILE A 45 0.15 9.88 7.97
C ILE A 45 1.44 9.92 8.80
N ALA A 46 1.65 11.00 9.55
CA ALA A 46 2.82 11.16 10.41
C ALA A 46 2.89 10.07 11.49
N GLU A 47 1.75 9.67 12.05
CA GLU A 47 1.67 8.55 12.99
C GLU A 47 2.16 7.24 12.36
N LYS A 48 1.77 6.94 11.11
CA LYS A 48 2.24 5.72 10.42
C LYS A 48 3.76 5.73 10.20
N MET A 49 4.34 6.90 9.94
CA MET A 49 5.79 7.06 9.83
C MET A 49 6.50 6.88 11.17
N ARG A 50 5.96 7.46 12.26
CA ARG A 50 6.51 7.28 13.62
C ARG A 50 6.45 5.83 14.10
N ALA A 51 5.47 5.08 13.63
CA ALA A 51 5.27 3.69 14.02
C ALA A 51 6.05 2.68 13.15
N ASP A 52 6.95 3.12 12.26
CA ASP A 52 7.66 2.28 11.28
C ASP A 52 6.71 1.46 10.37
N LYS A 53 5.50 1.99 10.14
CA LYS A 53 4.43 1.34 9.37
C LYS A 53 4.25 1.95 7.98
N ALA A 54 5.19 2.77 7.52
CA ALA A 54 5.11 3.45 6.23
C ALA A 54 6.34 3.21 5.36
N VAL A 55 6.12 3.24 4.05
CA VAL A 55 7.14 3.23 3.00
C VAL A 55 7.05 4.55 2.24
N VAL A 56 8.20 5.17 2.01
CA VAL A 56 8.34 6.40 1.24
C VAL A 56 9.29 6.17 0.07
N ALA A 57 8.99 6.82 -1.06
CA ALA A 57 9.89 6.98 -2.19
C ALA A 57 10.37 8.43 -2.25
N VAL A 58 11.68 8.64 -2.28
CA VAL A 58 12.30 9.98 -2.35
C VAL A 58 13.43 10.01 -3.36
N THR A 59 13.62 11.12 -4.05
CA THR A 59 14.78 11.31 -4.95
C THR A 59 16.06 11.56 -4.17
N ALA A 60 17.22 11.44 -4.82
CA ALA A 60 18.51 11.86 -4.24
C ALA A 60 18.54 13.35 -3.82
N ALA A 61 17.73 14.19 -4.47
CA ALA A 61 17.56 15.60 -4.12
C ALA A 61 16.57 15.83 -2.94
N GLY A 62 16.00 14.75 -2.39
CA GLY A 62 15.04 14.84 -1.27
C GLY A 62 13.63 15.25 -1.69
N GLU A 63 13.26 15.09 -2.96
CA GLU A 63 11.89 15.32 -3.42
C GLU A 63 11.05 14.06 -3.18
N TRP A 64 9.80 14.24 -2.73
CA TRP A 64 8.88 13.13 -2.53
C TRP A 64 8.41 12.56 -3.88
N ALA A 65 8.44 11.23 -4.01
CA ALA A 65 8.03 10.52 -5.20
C ALA A 65 6.81 9.61 -4.99
N GLY A 66 6.57 9.16 -3.76
CA GLY A 66 5.43 8.31 -3.46
C GLY A 66 5.42 7.76 -2.05
N PHE A 67 4.31 7.12 -1.69
CA PHE A 67 4.04 6.69 -0.34
C PHE A 67 3.09 5.47 -0.31
N ALA A 68 3.21 4.65 0.73
CA ALA A 68 2.20 3.70 1.18
C ALA A 68 2.38 3.40 2.67
N TYR A 69 1.37 2.86 3.32
CA TYR A 69 1.46 2.41 4.71
C TYR A 69 0.71 1.11 4.94
N LEU A 70 0.97 0.50 6.09
CA LEU A 70 0.21 -0.63 6.58
C LEU A 70 -0.49 -0.31 7.90
N GLU A 71 -1.56 -1.06 8.16
CA GLU A 71 -2.23 -1.09 9.46
C GLU A 71 -2.50 -2.54 9.84
N VAL A 72 -2.64 -2.78 11.15
CA VAL A 72 -2.80 -4.11 11.73
C VAL A 72 -4.18 -4.15 12.35
N TRP A 73 -4.89 -5.25 12.11
CA TRP A 73 -6.28 -5.42 12.53
C TRP A 73 -6.46 -6.76 13.23
N GLU A 74 -7.48 -6.84 14.08
CA GLU A 74 -7.89 -8.07 14.78
C GLU A 74 -6.72 -8.77 15.49
N GLY A 75 -5.97 -8.00 16.30
CA GLY A 75 -4.86 -8.54 17.09
C GLY A 75 -3.69 -9.08 16.27
N GLY A 76 -3.60 -8.75 14.97
CA GLY A 76 -2.53 -9.24 14.09
C GLY A 76 -2.96 -10.33 13.11
N ALA A 77 -4.22 -10.74 13.11
CA ALA A 77 -4.73 -11.69 12.11
C ALA A 77 -4.69 -11.11 10.68
N PHE A 78 -4.87 -9.79 10.56
CA PHE A 78 -4.88 -9.09 9.28
C PHE A 78 -3.95 -7.89 9.26
N VAL A 79 -3.35 -7.66 8.08
CA VAL A 79 -2.60 -6.45 7.76
C VAL A 79 -3.17 -5.82 6.50
N SER A 80 -3.56 -4.54 6.55
CA SER A 80 -3.96 -3.81 5.35
C SER A 80 -2.74 -3.14 4.70
N ASN A 81 -2.69 -3.10 3.37
CA ASN A 81 -1.76 -2.25 2.62
C ASN A 81 -2.55 -1.12 1.97
N SER A 82 -2.33 0.09 2.45
CA SER A 82 -3.17 1.25 2.21
C SER A 82 -2.37 2.45 1.71
N GLY A 83 -3.08 3.41 1.12
CA GLY A 83 -2.52 4.72 0.78
C GLY A 83 -1.45 4.73 -0.31
N LEU A 84 -1.37 3.71 -1.17
CA LEU A 84 -0.44 3.71 -2.29
C LEU A 84 -0.72 4.90 -3.22
N ILE A 85 0.24 5.83 -3.29
CA ILE A 85 0.16 7.03 -4.09
C ILE A 85 1.55 7.39 -4.64
N VAL A 86 1.59 7.93 -5.87
CA VAL A 86 2.82 8.36 -6.54
C VAL A 86 2.59 9.75 -7.09
N ALA A 87 3.54 10.65 -6.82
CA ALA A 87 3.46 12.03 -7.29
C ALA A 87 3.41 12.05 -8.83
N PRO A 88 2.60 12.92 -9.47
CA PRO A 88 2.35 12.90 -10.91
C PRO A 88 3.61 12.82 -11.77
N ARG A 89 4.66 13.57 -11.39
CA ARG A 89 5.95 13.64 -12.10
C ARG A 89 6.72 12.31 -12.14
N PHE A 90 6.47 11.40 -11.19
CA PHE A 90 7.19 10.13 -11.07
C PHE A 90 6.33 8.91 -11.45
N ARG A 91 5.14 9.15 -12.03
CA ARG A 91 4.30 8.07 -12.58
C ARG A 91 4.97 7.45 -13.80
N ASN A 92 4.62 6.18 -14.06
CA ASN A 92 5.18 5.38 -15.16
C ASN A 92 6.70 5.11 -15.08
N ALA A 93 7.37 5.49 -13.98
CA ALA A 93 8.78 5.20 -13.70
C ALA A 93 9.00 3.98 -12.79
N GLY A 94 8.01 3.08 -12.65
CA GLY A 94 8.10 1.89 -11.80
C GLY A 94 7.97 2.12 -10.28
N VAL A 95 7.87 3.38 -9.82
CA VAL A 95 7.80 3.76 -8.39
C VAL A 95 6.67 3.06 -7.64
N ALA A 96 5.46 3.02 -8.21
CA ALA A 96 4.31 2.37 -7.56
C ALA A 96 4.55 0.87 -7.29
N LYS A 97 5.18 0.18 -8.25
CA LYS A 97 5.54 -1.24 -8.13
C LYS A 97 6.57 -1.43 -7.02
N ALA A 98 7.63 -0.62 -7.02
CA ALA A 98 8.67 -0.69 -6.00
C ALA A 98 8.13 -0.42 -4.58
N ILE A 99 7.26 0.58 -4.42
CA ILE A 99 6.58 0.84 -3.13
C ILE A 99 5.72 -0.34 -2.73
N LYS A 100 4.91 -0.88 -3.66
CA LYS A 100 4.00 -1.99 -3.37
C LYS A 100 4.74 -3.27 -2.98
N GLU A 101 5.84 -3.59 -3.65
CA GLU A 101 6.72 -4.70 -3.25
C GLU A 101 7.34 -4.47 -1.88
N ARG A 102 7.82 -3.24 -1.62
CA ARG A 102 8.47 -2.91 -0.35
C ARG A 102 7.50 -2.99 0.84
N ILE A 103 6.29 -2.45 0.72
CA ILE A 103 5.28 -2.50 1.80
C ILE A 103 4.77 -3.92 2.02
N PHE A 104 4.63 -4.72 0.96
CA PHE A 104 4.27 -6.13 1.08
C PHE A 104 5.36 -6.92 1.79
N LYS A 105 6.62 -6.81 1.38
CA LYS A 105 7.77 -7.42 2.08
C LYS A 105 7.83 -7.01 3.55
N MET A 106 7.61 -5.73 3.84
CA MET A 106 7.55 -5.22 5.21
C MET A 106 6.43 -5.88 6.01
N SER A 107 5.24 -6.01 5.43
CA SER A 107 4.08 -6.67 6.05
C SER A 107 4.40 -8.13 6.38
N ARG A 108 4.96 -8.88 5.43
CA ARG A 108 5.34 -10.29 5.60
C ARG A 108 6.45 -10.49 6.64
N ARG A 109 7.39 -9.55 6.74
CA ARG A 109 8.47 -9.61 7.75
C ARG A 109 7.96 -9.33 9.16
N LEU A 110 7.12 -8.31 9.32
CA LEU A 110 6.63 -7.89 10.64
C LEU A 110 5.50 -8.78 11.15
N TYR A 111 4.70 -9.34 10.23
CA TYR A 111 3.52 -10.16 10.53
C TYR A 111 3.49 -11.39 9.61
N PRO A 112 4.37 -12.38 9.85
CA PRO A 112 4.53 -13.55 8.96
C PRO A 112 3.28 -14.43 8.90
N ASP A 113 2.46 -14.49 9.94
CA ASP A 113 1.26 -15.34 9.94
C ASP A 113 0.00 -14.58 9.51
N ALA A 114 0.07 -13.26 9.41
CA ALA A 114 -1.08 -12.43 9.07
C ALA A 114 -1.45 -12.55 7.58
N LYS A 115 -2.76 -12.56 7.33
CA LYS A 115 -3.28 -12.35 5.98
C LYS A 115 -3.12 -10.88 5.61
N VAL A 116 -2.63 -10.60 4.40
CA VAL A 116 -2.40 -9.22 3.93
C VAL A 116 -3.49 -8.88 2.93
N PHE A 117 -4.22 -7.79 3.13
CA PHE A 117 -5.29 -7.40 2.23
C PHE A 117 -5.11 -5.98 1.69
N SER A 118 -5.73 -5.72 0.54
CA SER A 118 -5.72 -4.43 -0.13
C SER A 118 -7.06 -4.21 -0.82
N ILE A 119 -7.64 -3.02 -0.61
CA ILE A 119 -8.87 -2.60 -1.28
C ILE A 119 -8.53 -1.53 -2.32
N THR A 120 -9.03 -1.68 -3.54
CA THR A 120 -8.77 -0.71 -4.61
C THR A 120 -9.90 -0.68 -5.64
N SER A 121 -10.10 0.48 -6.28
CA SER A 121 -10.88 0.62 -7.51
C SER A 121 -10.00 0.66 -8.77
N GLY A 122 -8.67 0.70 -8.61
CA GLY A 122 -7.73 0.92 -9.71
C GLY A 122 -7.13 -0.38 -10.25
N THR A 123 -7.31 -0.63 -11.55
CA THR A 123 -6.79 -1.83 -12.24
C THR A 123 -5.26 -1.98 -12.15
N ALA A 124 -4.52 -0.87 -12.11
CA ALA A 124 -3.08 -0.89 -11.93
C ALA A 124 -2.67 -1.52 -10.58
N VAL A 125 -3.38 -1.19 -9.50
CA VAL A 125 -3.14 -1.77 -8.17
C VAL A 125 -3.56 -3.22 -8.13
N MET A 126 -4.68 -3.58 -8.78
CA MET A 126 -5.10 -4.99 -8.89
C MET A 126 -4.03 -5.84 -9.58
N LYS A 127 -3.46 -5.37 -10.71
CA LYS A 127 -2.37 -6.07 -11.42
C LYS A 127 -1.13 -6.23 -10.55
N MET A 128 -0.76 -5.22 -9.75
CA MET A 128 0.35 -5.33 -8.81
C MET A 128 0.06 -6.33 -7.69
N ASN A 129 -1.16 -6.32 -7.15
CA ASN A 129 -1.62 -7.28 -6.15
C ASN A 129 -1.57 -8.72 -6.69
N SER A 130 -2.13 -8.99 -7.88
CA SER A 130 -2.11 -10.33 -8.48
C SER A 130 -0.69 -10.85 -8.71
N ARG A 131 0.24 -9.98 -9.14
CA ARG A 131 1.66 -10.35 -9.29
C ARG A 131 2.31 -10.75 -7.97
N LEU A 132 1.82 -10.27 -6.84
CA LEU A 132 2.30 -10.63 -5.51
C LEU A 132 1.54 -11.80 -4.88
N GLY A 133 0.65 -12.46 -5.64
CA GLY A 133 -0.12 -13.61 -5.18
C GLY A 133 -1.43 -13.27 -4.46
N PHE A 134 -1.85 -12.00 -4.45
CA PHE A 134 -3.17 -11.64 -3.91
C PHE A 134 -4.27 -12.12 -4.85
N GLN A 135 -5.33 -12.69 -4.29
CA GLN A 135 -6.53 -13.12 -5.02
C GLN A 135 -7.72 -12.20 -4.69
N PRO A 136 -8.63 -11.93 -5.64
CA PRO A 136 -9.89 -11.26 -5.33
C PRO A 136 -10.72 -12.07 -4.34
N VAL A 137 -11.30 -11.41 -3.35
CA VAL A 137 -12.11 -12.03 -2.28
C VAL A 137 -13.34 -11.20 -1.96
N GLY A 138 -14.30 -11.79 -1.24
CA GLY A 138 -15.41 -11.08 -0.61
C GLY A 138 -14.95 -10.16 0.54
N PHE A 139 -15.77 -9.19 0.93
CA PHE A 139 -15.44 -8.32 2.08
C PHE A 139 -15.56 -9.06 3.42
N GLU A 140 -16.28 -10.17 3.45
CA GLU A 140 -16.39 -11.10 4.57
C GLU A 140 -15.09 -11.87 4.85
N GLU A 141 -14.15 -11.92 3.90
CA GLU A 141 -12.88 -12.65 4.02
C GLU A 141 -11.72 -11.77 4.53
N ILE A 142 -11.97 -10.46 4.65
CA ILE A 142 -11.01 -9.50 5.22
C ILE A 142 -11.48 -9.06 6.61
N THR A 143 -10.79 -8.08 7.22
CA THR A 143 -11.13 -7.63 8.57
C THR A 143 -12.58 -7.16 8.68
N GLN A 144 -13.24 -7.55 9.77
CA GLN A 144 -14.57 -7.10 10.17
C GLN A 144 -14.52 -5.98 11.22
N ASP A 145 -13.33 -5.45 11.52
CA ASP A 145 -13.13 -4.38 12.48
C ASP A 145 -13.89 -3.10 12.07
N ASP A 146 -14.77 -2.62 12.96
CA ASP A 146 -15.60 -1.45 12.71
C ASP A 146 -14.78 -0.16 12.51
N ILE A 147 -13.60 -0.06 13.12
CA ILE A 147 -12.70 1.09 12.97
C ILE A 147 -12.15 1.13 11.54
N PHE A 148 -11.80 -0.03 10.97
CA PHE A 148 -11.37 -0.12 9.58
C PHE A 148 -12.47 0.40 8.64
N TRP A 149 -13.69 -0.11 8.79
CA TRP A 149 -14.82 0.28 7.94
C TRP A 149 -15.28 1.72 8.16
N ALA A 150 -15.10 2.26 9.37
CA ALA A 150 -15.34 3.68 9.66
C ALA A 150 -14.41 4.60 8.86
N GLY A 151 -13.22 4.14 8.46
CA GLY A 151 -12.34 4.86 7.55
C GLY A 151 -12.98 5.14 6.19
N CYS A 152 -13.96 4.34 5.75
CA CYS A 152 -14.71 4.57 4.52
C CYS A 152 -15.74 5.70 4.62
N LYS A 153 -16.08 6.21 5.82
CA LYS A 153 -17.09 7.29 6.01
C LYS A 153 -16.81 8.56 5.20
N SER A 154 -15.55 8.82 4.91
CA SER A 154 -15.10 9.99 4.13
C SER A 154 -15.09 9.75 2.62
N CYS A 155 -15.33 8.52 2.17
CA CYS A 155 -15.40 8.16 0.76
C CYS A 155 -16.80 8.47 0.21
N VAL A 156 -16.88 9.05 -0.99
CA VAL A 156 -18.16 9.35 -1.67
C VAL A 156 -19.04 8.11 -1.91
N ASN A 157 -18.46 6.90 -1.84
CA ASN A 157 -19.17 5.64 -2.02
C ASN A 157 -19.61 4.99 -0.69
N TYR A 158 -19.52 5.68 0.44
CA TYR A 158 -19.85 5.11 1.75
C TYR A 158 -21.31 4.66 1.86
N ASP A 159 -22.24 5.40 1.27
CA ASP A 159 -23.67 5.03 1.29
C ASP A 159 -23.93 3.72 0.54
N ILE A 160 -23.17 3.46 -0.52
CA ILE A 160 -23.22 2.18 -1.25
C ILE A 160 -22.74 1.04 -0.34
N LEU A 161 -21.63 1.25 0.37
CA LEU A 161 -21.09 0.26 1.32
C LEU A 161 -22.11 -0.05 2.43
N GLN A 162 -22.74 0.98 3.00
CA GLN A 162 -23.75 0.86 4.06
C GLN A 162 -25.02 0.18 3.56
N GLY A 163 -25.55 0.59 2.40
CA GLY A 163 -26.73 -0.04 1.80
C GLY A 163 -26.52 -1.53 1.49
N LYS A 164 -25.28 -1.94 1.23
CA LYS A 164 -24.85 -3.33 1.02
C LYS A 164 -24.38 -4.03 2.29
N LYS A 165 -24.59 -3.44 3.47
CA LYS A 165 -24.23 -4.00 4.78
C LYS A 165 -22.77 -4.44 4.86
N LYS A 166 -21.87 -3.66 4.25
CA LYS A 166 -20.42 -3.95 4.15
C LYS A 166 -20.05 -5.25 3.41
N CYS A 167 -20.98 -5.89 2.69
CA CYS A 167 -20.68 -7.10 1.92
C CYS A 167 -19.89 -6.80 0.63
N ASN A 168 -20.06 -5.62 0.03
CA ASN A 168 -19.25 -5.15 -1.10
C ASN A 168 -19.38 -3.63 -1.31
N CYS A 169 -18.52 -3.08 -2.18
CA CYS A 169 -18.55 -1.69 -2.65
C CYS A 169 -18.06 -1.65 -4.12
N LEU A 170 -17.87 -0.45 -4.70
CA LEU A 170 -17.19 -0.27 -5.99
C LEU A 170 -15.70 -0.62 -5.94
N CYS A 171 -15.15 -0.80 -4.74
CA CYS A 171 -13.79 -1.27 -4.55
C CYS A 171 -13.74 -2.80 -4.53
N THR A 172 -12.68 -3.36 -5.08
CA THR A 172 -12.36 -4.79 -5.01
C THR A 172 -11.42 -5.03 -3.84
N ALA A 173 -11.78 -5.97 -2.97
CA ALA A 173 -10.87 -6.51 -1.97
C ALA A 173 -10.02 -7.61 -2.60
N MET A 174 -8.72 -7.60 -2.28
CA MET A 174 -7.80 -8.65 -2.65
C MET A 174 -7.00 -9.08 -1.43
N LEU A 175 -6.79 -10.38 -1.28
CA LEU A 175 -6.20 -11.01 -0.11
C LEU A 175 -5.00 -11.88 -0.52
N PHE A 176 -3.91 -11.71 0.20
CA PHE A 176 -2.81 -12.65 0.25
C PHE A 176 -2.93 -13.43 1.54
N ASP A 177 -3.11 -14.74 1.43
CA ASP A 177 -3.12 -15.65 2.57
C ASP A 177 -1.80 -16.45 2.58
N PRO A 178 -0.94 -16.29 3.61
CA PRO A 178 0.35 -16.97 3.64
C PRO A 178 0.28 -18.49 3.68
N GLN A 179 -0.85 -19.06 4.07
CA GLN A 179 -1.02 -20.52 4.16
C GLN A 179 -1.40 -21.16 2.83
N THR A 180 -2.02 -20.39 1.93
CA THR A 180 -2.57 -20.91 0.66
C THR A 180 -1.96 -20.25 -0.58
N ALA A 181 -1.19 -19.17 -0.41
CA ALA A 181 -0.58 -18.47 -1.52
C ALA A 181 0.42 -19.36 -2.27
N VAL A 182 0.09 -19.66 -3.52
CA VAL A 182 1.04 -20.23 -4.48
C VAL A 182 1.99 -19.11 -4.92
N VAL A 183 3.16 -19.06 -4.29
CA VAL A 183 4.21 -18.11 -4.67
C VAL A 183 4.79 -18.56 -6.02
N SER A 184 4.67 -17.74 -7.06
CA SER A 184 5.33 -18.03 -8.34
C SER A 184 6.85 -18.10 -8.16
N PRO A 185 7.59 -18.91 -8.95
CA PRO A 185 9.06 -19.07 -8.81
C PRO A 185 9.85 -17.76 -8.87
N GLU A 186 9.31 -16.75 -9.55
CA GLU A 186 9.85 -15.39 -9.64
C GLU A 186 9.66 -14.57 -8.34
N ASN A 187 8.67 -14.92 -7.51
CA ASN A 187 8.42 -14.32 -6.20
C ASN A 187 9.05 -15.09 -5.04
N SER A 188 9.48 -16.34 -5.22
CA SER A 188 10.15 -17.11 -4.16
C SER A 188 11.53 -16.49 -3.82
N ALA A 189 12.24 -15.96 -4.81
CA ALA A 189 13.49 -15.20 -4.59
C ALA A 189 13.24 -13.88 -3.83
N VAL A 190 12.09 -13.25 -4.04
CA VAL A 190 11.67 -12.00 -3.37
C VAL A 190 11.33 -12.23 -1.89
N LEU A 191 10.96 -13.47 -1.53
CA LEU A 191 10.56 -13.90 -0.19
C LEU A 191 11.67 -14.62 0.60
N THR A 192 12.84 -14.88 0.01
CA THR A 192 13.99 -15.50 0.70
C THR A 192 15.04 -14.48 1.11
N GLU A 193 15.70 -14.74 2.25
CA GLU A 193 16.76 -13.88 2.80
C GLU A 193 18.02 -13.81 1.89
N GLN A 194 18.24 -14.82 1.04
CA GLN A 194 19.34 -14.88 0.07
C GLN A 194 19.05 -14.10 -1.23
N GLY A 195 17.82 -14.11 -1.75
CA GLY A 195 17.44 -13.22 -2.86
C GLY A 195 17.42 -11.74 -2.48
N TYR A 196 17.38 -11.45 -1.17
CA TYR A 196 17.47 -10.10 -0.61
C TYR A 196 18.89 -9.52 -0.63
N LYS A 197 19.93 -10.32 -0.35
CA LYS A 197 21.33 -9.85 -0.40
C LYS A 197 21.80 -9.58 -1.83
N SER A 198 21.35 -10.36 -2.82
CA SER A 198 21.76 -10.15 -4.22
C SER A 198 21.19 -8.86 -4.83
N GLN A 199 19.98 -8.42 -4.45
CA GLN A 199 19.40 -7.16 -4.93
C GLN A 199 20.01 -5.89 -4.30
N LEU A 200 20.56 -5.99 -3.08
CA LEU A 200 21.30 -4.87 -2.47
C LEU A 200 22.71 -4.72 -3.08
N VAL A 201 23.30 -5.81 -3.56
CA VAL A 201 24.62 -5.78 -4.21
C VAL A 201 24.52 -5.37 -5.69
N SER A 202 23.41 -5.66 -6.37
CA SER A 202 23.20 -5.27 -7.78
C SER A 202 22.81 -3.81 -8.00
N ASN A 203 22.55 -3.04 -6.93
CA ASN A 203 22.26 -1.60 -7.00
C ASN A 203 23.48 -0.73 -6.58
N ASN A 204 24.68 -1.33 -6.51
CA ASN A 204 25.95 -0.66 -6.19
C ASN A 204 26.94 -0.65 -7.37
N TYR A 205 26.46 -0.75 -8.61
CA TYR A 205 27.25 -0.54 -9.83
C TYR A 205 26.48 0.31 -10.83
#